data_AF-A0A1E3W7Q4-F1
#
_entry.id   AF-A0A1E3W7Q4-F1
#
_cell.length_a   1.000
_cell.length_b   1.000
_cell.length_c   1.000
_cell.angle_alpha   90.00
_cell.angle_beta   90.00
_cell.angle_gamma   90.00
#
_symmetry.space_group_name_H-M   'P 1'
#
loop_
_entity.id
_entity.type
_entity.pdbx_description
1 polymer ?
#
loop_
_entity_poly.entity_id
_entity_poly.type
_entity_poly.pdbx_seq_one_letter_code
_entity_poly.pdbx_strand_id
1 'polypeptide(L)'
;MWRKLILALVVVPLGVVLIALAVVNREPAVLSLDPFGGAEPNLSLQAPFFLFLLGAFALGLLVGGIASWLNQGKWRRTAREEAREARDWRRQADRLEKELETVSPARPQLTAE
;
A
#
# COMPACT_ATOMS: atom_id res chain seq x y z
N MET A 1 6.47 14.11 -6.35
CA MET A 1 6.74 13.96 -7.80
C MET A 1 7.83 12.92 -8.08
N TRP A 2 8.95 12.92 -7.36
CA TRP A 2 10.05 11.96 -7.48
C TRP A 2 9.65 10.46 -7.50
N ARG A 3 8.76 10.01 -6.61
CA ARG A 3 8.25 8.62 -6.65
C ARG A 3 7.61 8.25 -7.99
N LYS A 4 6.85 9.16 -8.60
CA LYS A 4 6.19 8.91 -9.90
C LYS A 4 7.21 8.84 -11.03
N LEU A 5 8.25 9.68 -10.98
CA LEU A 5 9.37 9.67 -11.94
C LEU A 5 10.17 8.36 -11.86
N ILE A 6 10.58 7.93 -10.66
CA ILE A 6 11.32 6.67 -10.47
C ILE A 6 10.48 5.49 -10.94
N LEU A 7 9.18 5.48 -10.61
CA LEU A 7 8.29 4.42 -11.05
C LEU A 7 8.13 4.39 -12.57
N ALA A 8 7.97 5.55 -13.21
CA ALA A 8 7.93 5.63 -14.67
C ALA A 8 9.25 5.16 -15.31
N LEU A 9 10.40 5.54 -14.72
CA LEU A 9 11.72 5.15 -15.18
C LEU A 9 11.95 3.63 -15.12
N VAL A 10 11.27 2.91 -14.22
CA VAL A 10 11.35 1.45 -14.14
C VAL A 10 10.28 0.76 -14.98
N VAL A 11 9.02 1.21 -14.87
CA VAL A 11 7.87 0.55 -15.49
C VAL A 11 7.86 0.71 -17.01
N VAL A 12 8.25 1.86 -17.54
CA VAL A 12 8.27 2.11 -18.98
C VAL A 12 9.27 1.18 -19.71
N PRO A 13 10.58 1.14 -19.36
CA PRO A 13 11.50 0.24 -20.03
C PRO A 13 11.16 -1.23 -19.78
N LEU A 14 10.65 -1.59 -18.59
CA LEU A 14 10.15 -2.94 -18.35
C LEU A 14 9.03 -3.30 -19.33
N GLY A 15 8.08 -2.40 -19.55
CA GLY A 15 7.01 -2.57 -20.53
C GLY A 15 7.53 -2.72 -21.96
N VAL A 16 8.52 -1.92 -22.35
CA VAL A 16 9.18 -2.04 -23.67
C VAL A 16 9.82 -3.42 -23.85
N VAL A 17 10.54 -3.92 -22.84
CA VAL A 17 11.14 -5.26 -22.87
C VAL A 17 10.07 -6.34 -22.99
N LEU A 18 8.98 -6.25 -22.23
CA LEU A 18 7.88 -7.21 -22.30
C LEU A 18 7.21 -7.22 -23.67
N ILE A 19 6.97 -6.05 -24.27
CA ILE A 19 6.41 -5.93 -25.62
C ILE A 19 7.38 -6.50 -26.66
N ALA A 20 8.68 -6.19 -26.58
CA ALA A 20 9.67 -6.72 -27.49
C ALA A 20 9.74 -8.25 -27.42
N LEU A 21 9.72 -8.82 -26.21
CA LEU A 21 9.65 -10.26 -26.01
C LEU A 21 8.36 -10.85 -26.59
N ALA A 22 7.23 -10.15 -26.49
CA ALA A 22 5.96 -10.57 -27.08
C ALA A 22 5.98 -10.62 -28.60
N VAL A 23 6.57 -9.61 -29.24
CA VAL A 23 6.68 -9.55 -30.70
C VAL A 23 7.62 -10.62 -31.23
N VAL A 24 8.77 -10.82 -30.58
CA VAL A 24 9.78 -11.81 -30.99
C VAL A 24 9.31 -13.24 -30.72
N ASN A 25 8.69 -13.49 -29.56
CA ASN A 25 8.28 -14.83 -29.11
C ASN A 25 6.77 -15.03 -29.26
N ARG A 26 6.27 -14.82 -30.48
CA ARG A 26 4.87 -15.11 -30.85
C ARG A 26 4.60 -16.60 -31.08
N GLU A 27 5.64 -17.40 -31.20
CA GLU A 27 5.50 -18.84 -31.42
C GLU A 27 5.00 -19.54 -30.15
N PRO A 28 4.16 -20.58 -30.29
CA PRO A 28 3.68 -21.35 -29.16
C PRO A 28 4.85 -22.03 -28.43
N ALA A 29 5.00 -21.75 -27.13
CA ALA A 29 5.91 -22.45 -26.24
C ALA A 29 5.12 -23.35 -25.29
N VAL A 30 5.70 -24.48 -24.93
CA VAL A 30 5.13 -25.36 -23.91
C VAL A 30 5.67 -24.93 -22.55
N LEU A 31 4.79 -24.45 -21.68
CA LEU A 31 5.09 -24.27 -20.26
C LEU A 31 4.69 -25.56 -19.53
N SER A 32 5.68 -26.29 -19.04
CA SER A 32 5.49 -27.42 -18.14
C SER A 32 5.68 -26.96 -16.71
N LEU A 33 4.64 -27.13 -15.88
CA LEU A 33 4.69 -26.84 -14.45
C LEU A 33 4.81 -28.16 -13.70
N ASP A 34 6.05 -28.58 -13.44
CA ASP A 34 6.35 -29.76 -12.65
C ASP A 34 7.02 -29.39 -11.31
N PRO A 35 6.24 -29.14 -10.24
CA PRO A 35 6.78 -28.80 -8.93
C PRO A 35 7.43 -29.98 -8.19
N PHE A 36 7.26 -31.22 -8.64
CA PHE A 36 7.69 -32.42 -7.90
C PHE A 36 8.54 -33.42 -8.71
N GLY A 37 8.85 -33.15 -9.99
CA GLY A 37 9.75 -33.96 -10.81
C GLY A 37 9.17 -35.32 -11.22
N GLY A 38 7.88 -35.36 -11.57
CA GLY A 38 7.20 -36.58 -12.00
C GLY A 38 7.58 -37.03 -13.41
N ALA A 39 7.48 -38.33 -13.69
CA ALA A 39 7.79 -38.89 -15.02
C ALA A 39 6.84 -38.39 -16.14
N GLU A 40 5.66 -37.90 -15.78
CA GLU A 40 4.68 -37.30 -16.69
C GLU A 40 4.38 -35.86 -16.23
N PRO A 41 4.53 -34.85 -17.11
CA PRO A 41 4.21 -33.48 -16.77
C PRO A 41 2.67 -33.30 -16.70
N ASN A 42 2.12 -33.41 -15.50
CA ASN A 42 0.67 -33.35 -15.24
C ASN A 42 0.01 -32.02 -15.63
N LEU A 43 0.78 -30.94 -15.77
CA LEU A 43 0.25 -29.62 -16.13
C LEU A 43 1.13 -28.92 -17.17
N SER A 44 0.82 -29.19 -18.44
CA SER A 44 1.47 -28.56 -19.60
C SER A 44 0.49 -27.65 -20.32
N LEU A 45 0.87 -26.40 -20.52
CA LEU A 45 0.08 -25.42 -21.27
C LEU A 45 0.89 -24.96 -22.48
N GLN A 46 0.26 -24.98 -23.66
CA GLN A 46 0.87 -24.48 -24.88
C GLN A 46 0.28 -23.11 -25.20
N ALA A 47 1.11 -22.08 -25.18
CA ALA A 47 0.74 -20.73 -25.53
C ALA A 47 2.01 -19.93 -25.90
N PRO A 48 1.88 -18.82 -26.64
CA PRO A 48 3.02 -17.92 -26.85
C PRO A 48 3.67 -17.51 -25.52
N PHE A 49 5.01 -17.59 -25.45
CA PHE A 49 5.75 -17.47 -24.20
C PHE A 49 5.48 -16.16 -23.44
N PHE A 50 5.21 -15.08 -24.18
CA PHE A 50 4.91 -13.78 -23.60
C PHE A 50 3.66 -13.75 -22.73
N LEU A 51 2.68 -14.64 -22.98
CA LEU A 51 1.48 -14.73 -22.16
C LEU A 51 1.81 -15.25 -20.75
N PHE A 52 2.75 -16.19 -20.64
CA PHE A 52 3.21 -16.68 -19.35
C PHE A 52 3.97 -15.60 -18.57
N LEU A 53 4.87 -14.87 -19.24
CA LEU A 53 5.60 -13.75 -18.62
C LEU A 53 4.66 -12.63 -18.15
N LEU A 54 3.73 -12.21 -19.02
CA LEU A 54 2.77 -11.17 -18.70
C LEU A 54 1.81 -11.62 -17.60
N GLY A 55 1.37 -12.87 -17.63
CA GLY A 55 0.53 -13.47 -16.59
C GLY A 55 1.24 -13.51 -15.23
N ALA A 56 2.49 -13.95 -15.19
CA ALA A 56 3.29 -13.95 -13.97
C ALA A 56 3.53 -12.53 -13.43
N PHE A 57 3.84 -11.58 -14.32
CA PHE A 57 3.98 -10.18 -13.95
C PHE A 57 2.68 -9.60 -13.36
N ALA A 58 1.55 -9.80 -14.05
CA ALA A 58 0.24 -9.35 -13.59
C ALA A 58 -0.13 -9.98 -12.24
N LEU A 59 0.14 -11.27 -12.05
CA LEU A 59 -0.08 -11.96 -10.79
C LEU A 59 0.77 -11.33 -9.67
N GLY A 60 2.04 -11.04 -9.93
CA GLY A 60 2.91 -10.34 -8.98
C GLY A 60 2.38 -8.97 -8.60
N LEU A 61 1.84 -8.20 -9.56
CA LEU A 61 1.20 -6.91 -9.31
C LEU A 61 -0.05 -7.05 -8.43
N LEU A 62 -0.89 -8.04 -8.71
CA LEU A 62 -2.09 -8.31 -7.91
C LEU A 62 -1.73 -8.68 -6.48
N VAL A 63 -0.80 -9.61 -6.30
CA VAL A 63 -0.31 -10.03 -4.97
C VAL A 63 0.31 -8.84 -4.22
N GLY A 64 1.17 -8.07 -4.88
CA GLY A 64 1.78 -6.87 -4.29
C GLY A 64 0.75 -5.81 -3.92
N GLY A 65 -0.26 -5.60 -4.76
CA GLY A 65 -1.38 -4.68 -4.51
C GLY A 65 -2.21 -5.10 -3.31
N ILE A 66 -2.58 -6.40 -3.23
CA ILE A 66 -3.32 -6.97 -2.10
C ILE A 66 -2.50 -6.83 -0.81
N ALA A 67 -1.22 -7.20 -0.84
CA ALA A 67 -0.32 -7.08 0.32
C ALA A 67 -0.20 -5.62 0.80
N SER A 68 -0.05 -4.67 -0.13
CA SER A 68 -0.02 -3.24 0.19
C SER A 68 -1.33 -2.75 0.80
N TRP A 69 -2.47 -3.19 0.26
CA TRP A 69 -3.80 -2.84 0.75
C TRP A 69 -4.04 -3.37 2.17
N LEU A 70 -3.68 -4.62 2.44
CA LEU A 70 -3.79 -5.21 3.77
C LEU A 70 -2.91 -4.47 4.79
N ASN A 71 -1.68 -4.09 4.41
CA ASN A 71 -0.78 -3.33 5.28
C ASN A 71 -1.33 -1.91 5.59
N GLN A 72 -1.91 -1.24 4.59
CA GLN A 72 -2.56 0.07 4.78
C GLN A 72 -3.88 -0.01 5.55
N GLY A 73 -4.58 -1.14 5.51
CA GLY A 73 -5.83 -1.36 6.24
C GLY A 73 -5.71 -1.22 7.75
N LYS A 74 -4.57 -1.62 8.33
CA LYS A 74 -4.29 -1.50 9.78
C LYS A 74 -4.26 -0.03 10.23
N TRP A 75 -3.63 0.85 9.44
CA TRP A 75 -3.50 2.28 9.75
C TRP A 75 -4.85 3.02 9.80
N ARG A 76 -5.88 2.51 9.12
CA ARG A 76 -7.23 3.11 9.18
C ARG A 76 -7.88 2.94 10.55
N ARG A 77 -7.52 1.91 11.33
CA ARG A 77 -8.00 1.74 12.71
C ARG A 77 -7.21 2.62 13.68
N THR A 78 -5.88 2.60 13.58
CA THR A 78 -5.00 3.42 14.42
C THR A 78 -5.32 4.92 14.31
N ALA A 79 -5.53 5.44 13.09
CA ALA A 79 -5.90 6.84 12.91
C ALA A 79 -7.24 7.22 13.57
N ARG A 80 -8.18 6.26 13.71
CA ARG A 80 -9.46 6.50 14.40
C ARG A 80 -9.31 6.45 15.92
N GLU A 81 -8.47 5.56 16.41
CA GLU A 81 -8.16 5.41 17.84
C GLU A 81 -7.39 6.64 18.34
N GLU A 82 -6.31 7.03 17.66
CA GLU A 82 -5.56 8.25 17.99
C GLU A 82 -6.43 9.50 17.93
N ALA A 83 -7.33 9.61 16.94
CA ALA A 83 -8.26 10.73 16.87
C ALA A 83 -9.29 10.73 18.02
N ARG A 84 -9.64 9.57 18.59
CA ARG A 84 -10.51 9.49 19.77
C ARG A 84 -9.74 9.95 21.01
N GLU A 85 -8.55 9.40 21.24
CA GLU A 85 -7.72 9.77 22.37
C GLU A 85 -7.42 11.27 22.37
N ALA A 86 -7.01 11.84 21.23
CA ALA A 86 -6.76 13.28 21.12
C ALA A 86 -7.97 14.15 21.50
N ARG A 87 -9.19 13.71 21.15
CA ARG A 87 -10.43 14.42 21.56
C ARG A 87 -10.68 14.32 23.05
N ASP A 88 -10.42 13.17 23.65
CA ASP A 88 -10.64 12.96 25.08
C ASP A 88 -9.61 13.72 25.92
N TRP A 89 -8.35 13.80 25.48
CA TRP A 89 -7.34 14.69 26.08
C TRP A 89 -7.75 16.16 25.97
N ARG A 90 -8.27 16.59 24.81
CA ARG A 90 -8.75 17.97 24.61
C ARG A 90 -9.90 18.33 25.57
N ARG A 91 -10.87 17.42 25.73
CA ARG A 91 -12.01 17.61 26.64
C ARG A 91 -11.59 17.69 28.10
N GLN A 92 -10.58 16.93 28.51
CA GLN A 92 -10.04 17.00 29.86
C GLN A 92 -9.33 18.33 30.11
N ALA A 93 -8.55 18.81 29.15
CA ALA A 93 -7.93 20.13 29.21
C ALA A 93 -8.99 21.24 29.35
N ASP A 94 -10.03 21.22 28.49
CA ASP A 94 -11.10 22.22 28.54
C ASP A 94 -11.90 22.17 29.86
N ARG A 95 -12.06 20.98 30.47
CA ARG A 95 -12.71 20.83 31.78
C ARG A 95 -11.85 21.43 32.88
N LEU A 96 -10.56 21.11 32.91
CA LEU A 96 -9.62 21.62 33.91
C LEU A 96 -9.50 23.15 33.83
N GLU A 97 -9.48 23.70 32.61
CA GLU A 97 -9.46 25.15 32.38
C GLU A 97 -10.72 25.83 32.96
N LYS A 98 -11.91 25.26 32.70
CA LYS A 98 -13.16 25.74 33.30
C LYS A 98 -13.19 25.62 34.82
N GLU A 99 -12.69 24.51 35.38
CA GLU A 99 -12.60 24.34 36.82
C GLU A 99 -11.68 25.40 37.44
N LEU A 100 -10.52 25.68 36.83
CA LEU A 100 -9.62 26.76 37.24
C LEU A 100 -10.27 28.14 37.18
N GLU A 101 -11.05 28.43 36.13
CA GLU A 101 -11.84 29.68 36.04
C GLU A 101 -12.89 29.78 37.16
N THR A 102 -13.57 28.68 37.49
CA THR A 102 -14.59 28.67 38.55
C THR A 102 -14.01 28.72 39.97
N VAL A 103 -12.81 28.16 40.18
CA VAL A 103 -12.09 28.16 41.47
C VAL A 103 -11.32 29.46 41.69
N SER A 104 -11.16 30.30 40.67
CA SER A 104 -10.56 31.64 40.78
C SER A 104 -11.63 32.76 40.75
N PRO A 105 -12.38 32.99 41.85
CA PRO A 105 -13.02 34.27 42.04
C PRO A 105 -11.90 35.27 42.40
N ALA A 106 -11.69 36.27 41.55
CA ALA A 106 -10.72 37.36 41.74
C ALA A 106 -9.24 36.95 41.60
N ARG A 107 -8.73 36.96 40.37
CA ARG A 107 -7.38 37.46 40.12
C ARG A 107 -7.43 38.98 40.40
N PRO A 108 -6.73 39.53 41.41
CA PRO A 108 -6.67 40.97 41.60
C PRO A 108 -6.14 41.57 40.30
N GLN A 109 -6.92 42.45 39.69
CA GLN A 109 -6.42 43.31 38.62
C GLN A 109 -5.31 44.13 39.27
N LEU A 110 -4.05 43.75 39.05
CA LEU A 110 -2.92 44.62 39.31
C LEU A 110 -3.03 45.74 38.28
N THR A 111 -3.75 46.78 38.66
CA THR A 111 -3.65 48.10 38.08
C THR A 111 -2.18 48.49 38.14
N ALA A 112 -1.52 48.46 36.99
CA ALA A 112 -0.27 49.15 36.79
C ALA A 112 -0.59 50.65 36.87
N GLU A 113 -0.31 51.24 38.02
CA GLU A 113 -0.05 52.69 38.14
C GLU A 113 1.30 53.03 37.49
#